data_AF-T1GJV5-F1
#
_entry.id   AF-T1GJV5-F1
#
_cell.length_a   1.000
_cell.length_b   1.000
_cell.length_c   1.000
_cell.angle_alpha   90.00
_cell.angle_beta   90.00
_cell.angle_gamma   90.00
#
_symmetry.space_group_name_H-M   'P 1'
#
loop_
_entity.id
_entity.type
_entity.pdbx_description
1 polymer ?
#
loop_
_entity_poly.entity_id
_entity_poly.type
_entity_poly.pdbx_seq_one_letter_code
_entity_poly.pdbx_strand_id
1 'polypeptide(L)'
;MSFQALDEEIDKKQFNLRYHCSSDKYERYIKESNGSINIISTYDTWEACQFSSVNIFRKVEKDWKMAYLARNENSNFAEITWKFDFGSSNLVIKEYSIRFDKQTYENGNVQLEIVPDNKSLNVKGSSAFTIKANLSGGKGDCAWQHSQLFRQPLSSKDFPKGNFFFTF
;
A
#
# COMPACT_ATOMS: atom_id res chain seq x y z
N MET A 1 -3.29 -2.66 -11.80
CA MET A 1 -3.94 -3.87 -11.22
C MET A 1 -5.18 -3.47 -10.42
N SER A 2 -6.29 -4.20 -10.55
CA SER A 2 -7.48 -4.09 -9.67
C SER A 2 -7.67 -5.42 -8.93
N PHE A 3 -7.67 -5.40 -7.59
CA PHE A 3 -7.82 -6.62 -6.78
C PHE A 3 -9.27 -7.07 -6.73
N GLN A 4 -9.51 -8.32 -7.11
CA GLN A 4 -10.76 -9.06 -6.90
C GLN A 4 -10.57 -10.08 -5.78
N ALA A 5 -11.62 -10.48 -5.07
CA ALA A 5 -11.53 -11.51 -4.03
C ALA A 5 -11.24 -12.88 -4.66
N LEU A 6 -10.39 -13.67 -4.01
CA LEU A 6 -10.16 -15.08 -4.37
C LEU A 6 -11.13 -16.00 -3.60
N ASP A 7 -11.30 -17.24 -4.05
CA ASP A 7 -12.26 -18.17 -3.44
C ASP A 7 -12.01 -18.37 -1.94
N GLU A 8 -10.75 -18.49 -1.52
CA GLU A 8 -10.38 -18.63 -0.10
C GLU A 8 -10.72 -17.37 0.71
N GLU A 9 -10.62 -16.19 0.10
CA GLU A 9 -10.97 -14.92 0.74
C GLU A 9 -12.47 -14.71 0.85
N ILE A 10 -13.23 -15.19 -0.14
CA ILE A 10 -14.69 -15.21 -0.14
C ILE A 10 -15.20 -16.15 0.97
N ASP A 11 -14.59 -17.33 1.12
CA ASP A 11 -14.88 -18.28 2.19
C ASP A 11 -14.55 -17.70 3.57
N LYS A 12 -13.33 -17.14 3.71
CA LYS A 12 -12.83 -16.60 4.99
C LYS A 12 -13.31 -15.19 5.33
N LYS A 13 -14.09 -14.56 4.44
CA LYS A 13 -14.62 -13.19 4.58
C LYS A 13 -13.55 -12.14 4.88
N GLN A 14 -12.39 -12.24 4.24
CA GLN A 14 -11.27 -11.33 4.45
C GLN A 14 -10.44 -11.14 3.17
N PHE A 15 -9.81 -9.98 3.03
CA PHE A 15 -8.73 -9.74 2.09
C PHE A 15 -7.55 -9.13 2.84
N ASN A 16 -6.34 -9.62 2.58
CA ASN A 16 -5.14 -9.07 3.21
C ASN A 16 -3.98 -8.95 2.22
N LEU A 17 -3.35 -7.78 2.20
CA LEU A 17 -2.19 -7.48 1.36
C LEU A 17 -1.15 -6.68 2.16
N ARG A 18 0.11 -7.12 2.15
CA ARG A 18 1.22 -6.44 2.81
C ARG A 18 2.40 -6.22 1.87
N TYR A 19 3.12 -5.10 2.00
CA TYR A 19 4.25 -4.74 1.12
C TYR A 19 5.57 -4.56 1.87
N HIS A 20 6.55 -5.42 1.59
CA HIS A 20 7.86 -5.40 2.23
C HIS A 20 8.87 -4.64 1.38
N CYS A 21 9.14 -3.38 1.75
CA CYS A 21 9.96 -2.48 0.94
C CYS A 21 11.42 -2.91 0.86
N SER A 22 11.97 -3.55 1.90
CA SER A 22 13.35 -4.05 1.89
C SER A 22 13.58 -5.12 0.79
N SER A 23 12.68 -6.10 0.68
CA SER A 23 12.76 -7.16 -0.34
C SER A 23 11.98 -6.83 -1.62
N ASP A 24 11.33 -5.67 -1.67
CA ASP A 24 10.47 -5.22 -2.75
C ASP A 24 9.42 -6.25 -3.17
N LYS A 25 8.62 -6.72 -2.21
CA LYS A 25 7.68 -7.82 -2.42
C LYS A 25 6.35 -7.55 -1.73
N TYR A 26 5.25 -7.80 -2.44
CA TYR A 26 3.96 -7.95 -1.80
C TYR A 26 3.66 -9.40 -1.46
N GLU A 27 2.94 -9.58 -0.38
CA GLU A 27 2.30 -10.84 -0.04
C GLU A 27 0.82 -10.63 0.20
N ARG A 28 0.01 -11.45 -0.48
CA ARG A 28 -1.41 -11.60 -0.22
C ARG A 28 -1.61 -12.83 0.64
N TYR A 29 -2.44 -12.72 1.67
CA TYR A 29 -2.50 -13.76 2.69
C TYR A 29 -3.87 -13.91 3.34
N ILE A 30 -4.08 -15.06 4.00
CA ILE A 30 -5.20 -15.33 4.91
C ILE A 30 -4.67 -15.30 6.33
N LYS A 31 -5.39 -14.60 7.22
CA LYS A 31 -5.17 -14.69 8.66
C LYS A 31 -6.03 -15.82 9.23
N GLU A 32 -5.37 -16.84 9.74
CA GLU A 32 -6.01 -18.00 10.36
C GLU A 32 -6.51 -17.68 11.77
N SER A 33 -7.43 -18.50 12.28
CA SER A 33 -8.03 -18.32 13.61
C SER A 33 -7.03 -18.41 14.76
N ASN A 34 -5.97 -19.21 14.60
CA ASN A 34 -4.84 -19.31 15.54
C ASN A 34 -3.85 -18.12 15.44
N GLY A 35 -4.12 -17.15 14.57
CA GLY A 35 -3.28 -15.97 14.34
C GLY A 35 -2.14 -16.19 13.34
N SER A 36 -1.94 -17.40 12.82
CA SER A 36 -0.94 -17.65 11.78
C SER A 36 -1.35 -17.02 10.45
N ILE A 37 -0.36 -16.83 9.59
CA ILE A 37 -0.54 -16.25 8.26
C ILE A 37 -0.26 -17.33 7.22
N ASN A 38 -1.20 -17.52 6.30
CA ASN A 38 -1.05 -18.37 5.13
C ASN A 38 -0.88 -17.49 3.87
N ILE A 39 0.26 -17.56 3.19
CA ILE A 39 0.53 -16.77 1.99
C ILE A 39 -0.11 -17.46 0.79
N ILE A 40 -1.04 -16.77 0.13
CA ILE A 40 -1.80 -17.30 -1.01
C ILE A 40 -1.32 -16.74 -2.35
N SER A 41 -0.60 -15.61 -2.33
CA SER A 41 0.05 -15.07 -3.53
C SER A 41 1.20 -14.13 -3.15
N THR A 42 2.18 -14.00 -4.04
CA THR A 42 3.29 -13.05 -3.91
C THR A 42 3.49 -12.30 -5.21
N TYR A 43 3.87 -11.03 -5.11
CA TYR A 43 4.14 -10.19 -6.26
C TYR A 43 5.50 -9.52 -6.09
N ASP A 44 6.38 -9.71 -7.06
CA ASP A 44 7.68 -9.05 -7.08
C ASP A 44 7.51 -7.60 -7.53
N THR A 45 8.24 -6.72 -6.86
CA THR A 45 8.27 -5.26 -7.01
C THR A 45 7.05 -4.48 -6.50
N TRP A 46 7.29 -3.22 -6.15
CA TRP A 46 6.27 -2.29 -5.69
C TRP A 46 5.25 -1.96 -6.80
N GLU A 47 5.66 -1.99 -8.07
CA GLU A 47 4.80 -1.70 -9.22
C GLU A 47 3.74 -2.78 -9.45
N ALA A 48 4.01 -4.04 -9.10
CA ALA A 48 3.14 -5.16 -9.49
C ALA A 48 1.71 -5.06 -8.92
N CYS A 49 1.54 -4.43 -7.75
CA CYS A 49 0.25 -4.28 -7.10
C CYS A 49 -0.37 -2.89 -7.24
N GLN A 50 0.27 -1.95 -7.95
CA GLN A 50 -0.31 -0.63 -8.16
C GLN A 50 -1.48 -0.72 -9.15
N PHE A 51 -2.52 0.08 -8.94
CA PHE A 51 -3.49 0.41 -9.97
C PHE A 51 -2.87 1.41 -10.96
N SER A 52 -2.26 2.47 -10.43
CA SER A 52 -1.52 3.48 -11.16
C SER A 52 -0.47 4.14 -10.24
N SER A 53 0.54 4.77 -10.84
CA SER A 53 1.39 5.72 -10.14
C SER A 53 1.85 6.83 -11.08
N VAL A 54 2.28 7.92 -10.47
CA VAL A 54 2.90 9.08 -11.12
C VAL A 54 4.10 9.48 -10.29
N ASN A 55 5.28 9.57 -10.91
CA ASN A 55 6.52 10.03 -10.28
C ASN A 55 6.93 9.27 -9.00
N ILE A 56 6.63 7.97 -8.87
CA ILE A 56 7.09 7.16 -7.74
C ILE A 56 8.24 6.28 -8.18
N PHE A 57 9.23 6.11 -7.31
CA PHE A 57 10.21 5.04 -7.43
C PHE A 57 10.63 4.51 -6.07
N ARG A 58 11.24 3.31 -6.08
CA ARG A 58 11.88 2.72 -4.90
C ARG A 58 13.35 3.14 -4.82
N LYS A 59 13.71 3.85 -3.75
CA LYS A 59 15.09 4.19 -3.45
C LYS A 59 15.73 3.13 -2.55
N VAL A 60 16.97 2.77 -2.85
CA VAL A 60 17.86 1.99 -1.98
C VAL A 60 19.06 2.86 -1.61
N GLU A 61 19.22 3.18 -0.33
CA GLU A 61 20.37 3.87 0.23
C GLU A 61 21.37 2.83 0.73
N LYS A 62 22.50 2.66 0.04
CA LYS A 62 23.53 1.68 0.44
C LYS A 62 24.26 2.10 1.73
N ASP A 63 24.55 3.39 1.88
CA ASP A 63 25.28 3.92 3.03
C ASP A 63 24.46 3.81 4.32
N TRP A 64 23.17 4.17 4.24
CA TRP A 64 22.24 4.08 5.37
C TRP A 64 21.60 2.70 5.53
N LYS A 65 21.76 1.80 4.55
CA LYS A 65 21.14 0.48 4.47
C LYS A 65 19.62 0.54 4.63
N MET A 66 18.96 1.46 3.91
CA MET A 66 17.51 1.66 3.94
C MET A 66 16.90 1.54 2.54
N ALA A 67 15.64 1.13 2.48
CA ALA A 67 14.78 1.22 1.29
C ALA A 67 13.47 1.93 1.62
N TYR A 68 12.92 2.66 0.64
CA TYR A 68 11.63 3.35 0.73
C TYR A 68 11.10 3.70 -0.66
N LEU A 69 9.80 3.98 -0.76
CA LEU A 69 9.25 4.64 -1.94
C LEU A 69 9.30 6.16 -1.74
N ALA A 70 9.68 6.89 -2.78
CA ALA A 70 9.76 8.34 -2.78
C ALA A 70 9.33 8.90 -4.14
N ARG A 71 9.31 10.23 -4.24
CA ARG A 71 9.07 10.87 -5.53
C ARG A 71 10.28 10.74 -6.43
N ASN A 72 10.10 10.66 -7.75
CA ASN A 72 11.19 10.80 -8.70
C ASN A 72 11.94 12.11 -8.47
N GLU A 73 13.25 12.11 -8.70
CA GLU A 73 14.07 13.30 -8.60
C GLU A 73 13.49 14.45 -9.44
N ASN A 74 13.59 15.69 -8.93
CA ASN A 74 13.05 16.90 -9.55
C ASN A 74 11.52 16.98 -9.68
N SER A 75 10.76 16.01 -9.17
CA SER A 75 9.30 16.09 -9.14
C SER A 75 8.78 16.78 -7.87
N ASN A 76 7.80 17.66 -8.05
CA ASN A 76 7.13 18.36 -6.94
C ASN A 76 5.97 17.56 -6.34
N PHE A 77 5.53 16.52 -7.04
CA PHE A 77 4.38 15.70 -6.69
C PHE A 77 4.56 14.27 -7.21
N ALA A 78 4.08 13.31 -6.41
CA ALA A 78 3.93 11.93 -6.83
C ALA A 78 2.66 11.31 -6.22
N GLU A 79 2.11 10.32 -6.90
CA GLU A 79 0.94 9.57 -6.46
C GLU A 79 1.16 8.08 -6.69
N ILE A 80 0.69 7.25 -5.76
CA ILE A 80 0.50 5.81 -5.98
C ILE A 80 -0.92 5.44 -5.56
N THR A 81 -1.59 4.66 -6.40
CA THR A 81 -2.97 4.21 -6.18
C THR A 81 -3.03 2.69 -6.15
N TRP A 82 -3.75 2.13 -5.17
CA TRP A 82 -4.20 0.74 -5.15
C TRP A 82 -5.72 0.69 -5.37
N LYS A 83 -6.20 -0.28 -6.17
CA LYS A 83 -7.63 -0.44 -6.45
C LYS A 83 -8.13 -1.81 -5.98
N PHE A 84 -9.27 -1.80 -5.30
CA PHE A 84 -9.96 -2.97 -4.79
C PHE A 84 -11.39 -2.96 -5.32
N ASP A 85 -11.82 -4.07 -5.91
CA ASP A 85 -13.15 -4.22 -6.48
C ASP A 85 -13.63 -5.66 -6.23
N PHE A 86 -14.56 -5.79 -5.30
CA PHE A 86 -15.14 -7.05 -4.82
C PHE A 86 -16.58 -7.22 -5.31
N GLY A 87 -17.03 -6.38 -6.26
CA GLY A 87 -18.40 -6.40 -6.78
C GLY A 87 -18.74 -7.70 -7.49
N SER A 88 -17.78 -8.30 -8.20
CA SER A 88 -17.96 -9.60 -8.88
C SER A 88 -18.27 -10.76 -7.93
N SER A 89 -17.86 -10.65 -6.67
CA SER A 89 -18.11 -11.64 -5.61
C SER A 89 -19.33 -11.30 -4.74
N ASN A 90 -20.09 -10.24 -5.07
CA ASN A 90 -21.19 -9.71 -4.25
C ASN A 90 -20.77 -9.39 -2.80
N LEU A 91 -19.51 -9.01 -2.58
CA LEU A 91 -18.99 -8.66 -1.26
C LEU A 91 -18.94 -7.13 -1.10
N VAL A 92 -19.14 -6.68 0.13
CA VAL A 92 -19.01 -5.28 0.53
C VAL A 92 -18.09 -5.19 1.75
N ILE A 93 -17.41 -4.08 1.95
CA ILE A 93 -16.51 -3.94 3.10
C ILE A 93 -17.32 -3.78 4.39
N LYS A 94 -17.03 -4.63 5.37
CA LYS A 94 -17.58 -4.54 6.73
C LYS A 94 -16.66 -3.76 7.66
N GLU A 95 -15.42 -4.22 7.81
CA GLU A 95 -14.38 -3.56 8.59
C GLU A 95 -13.08 -3.46 7.79
N TYR A 96 -12.24 -2.50 8.15
CA TYR A 96 -10.90 -2.38 7.57
C TYR A 96 -9.89 -1.86 8.57
N SER A 97 -8.63 -2.24 8.36
CA SER A 97 -7.48 -1.71 9.07
C SER A 97 -6.35 -1.50 8.08
N ILE A 98 -5.79 -0.30 8.06
CA ILE A 98 -4.70 0.06 7.17
C ILE A 98 -3.53 0.50 8.02
N ARG A 99 -2.42 -0.25 7.91
CA ARG A 99 -1.12 0.22 8.36
C ARG A 99 -0.42 0.86 7.17
N PHE A 100 -0.08 2.14 7.30
CA PHE A 100 0.56 2.89 6.24
C PHE A 100 1.66 3.77 6.83
N ASP A 101 2.82 3.17 7.17
CA ASP A 101 3.89 3.99 7.72
C ASP A 101 4.50 4.87 6.63
N LYS A 102 4.74 6.11 7.03
CA LYS A 102 5.36 7.17 6.25
C LYS A 102 6.41 7.85 7.11
N GLN A 103 7.44 8.38 6.46
CA GLN A 103 8.43 9.23 7.08
C GLN A 103 8.52 10.52 6.25
N THR A 104 8.46 11.67 6.92
CA THR A 104 8.67 12.97 6.28
C THR A 104 9.85 13.69 6.92
N TYR A 105 10.45 14.59 6.15
CA TYR A 105 11.55 15.48 6.54
C TYR A 105 11.24 16.90 6.04
N GLU A 106 11.78 17.92 6.71
CA GLU A 106 11.48 19.33 6.40
C GLU A 106 9.95 19.58 6.31
N ASN A 107 9.48 20.19 5.22
CA ASN A 107 8.08 20.37 4.88
C ASN A 107 7.54 19.29 3.92
N GLY A 108 8.16 18.10 3.89
CA GLY A 108 7.65 16.96 3.13
C GLY A 108 6.28 16.52 3.65
N ASN A 109 5.40 16.12 2.74
CA ASN A 109 4.02 15.76 3.04
C ASN A 109 3.64 14.43 2.38
N VAL A 110 2.87 13.63 3.11
CA VAL A 110 2.24 12.41 2.62
C VAL A 110 0.79 12.39 3.07
N GLN A 111 -0.12 12.50 2.11
CA GLN A 111 -1.56 12.41 2.33
C GLN A 111 -2.07 11.05 1.84
N LEU A 112 -2.87 10.38 2.67
CA LEU A 112 -3.55 9.14 2.32
C LEU A 112 -5.03 9.45 2.14
N GLU A 113 -5.60 9.04 1.01
CA GLU A 113 -7.02 9.18 0.69
C GLU A 113 -7.60 7.80 0.39
N ILE A 114 -8.83 7.55 0.84
CA ILE A 114 -9.57 6.35 0.47
C ILE A 114 -10.87 6.79 -0.19
N VAL A 115 -11.06 6.39 -1.44
CA VAL A 115 -12.13 6.89 -2.31
C VAL A 115 -13.03 5.73 -2.72
N PRO A 116 -14.26 5.63 -2.20
CA PRO A 116 -15.26 4.68 -2.67
C PRO A 116 -15.73 5.00 -4.10
N ASP A 117 -15.88 3.98 -4.96
CA ASP A 117 -16.28 4.17 -6.37
C ASP A 117 -17.75 4.65 -6.48
N ASN A 118 -18.59 4.33 -5.51
CA ASN A 118 -20.03 4.64 -5.52
C ASN A 118 -20.41 6.04 -4.96
N LYS A 119 -19.45 6.96 -4.81
CA LYS A 119 -19.63 8.27 -4.14
C LYS A 119 -20.11 8.19 -2.69
N SER A 120 -20.05 7.01 -2.06
CA SER A 120 -20.27 6.87 -0.63
C SER A 120 -19.23 7.70 0.13
N LEU A 121 -19.63 8.25 1.28
CA LEU A 121 -18.71 8.94 2.19
C LEU A 121 -17.78 7.97 2.91
N ASN A 122 -18.08 6.67 2.89
CA ASN A 122 -17.32 5.64 3.59
C ASN A 122 -17.13 4.40 2.71
N VAL A 123 -15.98 3.76 2.86
CA VAL A 123 -15.64 2.48 2.23
C VAL A 123 -16.49 1.34 2.79
N LYS A 124 -16.91 1.42 4.06
CA LYS A 124 -17.84 0.45 4.64
C LYS A 124 -19.14 0.43 3.83
N GLY A 125 -19.57 -0.76 3.43
CA GLY A 125 -20.71 -0.98 2.54
C GLY A 125 -20.40 -0.78 1.05
N SER A 126 -19.19 -0.35 0.68
CA SER A 126 -18.76 -0.30 -0.72
C SER A 126 -18.20 -1.65 -1.17
N SER A 127 -18.48 -2.03 -2.41
CA SER A 127 -17.87 -3.17 -3.08
C SER A 127 -16.58 -2.79 -3.82
N ALA A 128 -16.37 -1.51 -4.15
CA ALA A 128 -15.19 -1.05 -4.87
C ALA A 128 -14.69 0.30 -4.34
N PHE A 129 -13.37 0.44 -4.24
CA PHE A 129 -12.72 1.66 -3.76
C PHE A 129 -11.25 1.70 -4.18
N THR A 130 -10.65 2.88 -4.05
CA THR A 130 -9.21 3.09 -4.24
C THR A 130 -8.57 3.65 -2.99
N ILE A 131 -7.31 3.29 -2.74
CA ILE A 131 -6.46 3.94 -1.75
C ILE A 131 -5.37 4.69 -2.51
N LYS A 132 -5.23 5.99 -2.25
CA LYS A 132 -4.25 6.85 -2.90
C LYS A 132 -3.30 7.45 -1.88
N ALA A 133 -2.02 7.42 -2.18
CA ALA A 133 -1.01 8.14 -1.40
C ALA A 133 -0.36 9.22 -2.25
N ASN A 134 -0.51 10.46 -1.81
CA ASN A 134 0.00 11.67 -2.45
C ASN A 134 1.23 12.16 -1.69
N LEU A 135 2.35 12.30 -2.40
CA LEU A 135 3.63 12.77 -1.89
C LEU A 135 3.91 14.17 -2.45
N SER A 136 4.25 15.11 -1.58
CA SER A 136 4.54 16.51 -1.98
C SER A 136 5.45 17.21 -0.97
N GLY A 137 5.76 18.49 -1.22
CA GLY A 137 6.59 19.30 -0.32
C GLY A 137 8.08 18.91 -0.35
N GLY A 138 8.81 19.26 0.70
CA GLY A 138 10.27 19.14 0.75
C GLY A 138 10.99 20.43 0.31
N LYS A 139 12.31 20.46 0.49
CA LYS A 139 13.14 21.65 0.31
C LYS A 139 14.45 21.32 -0.38
N GLY A 140 14.87 22.19 -1.30
CA GLY A 140 16.13 22.05 -2.04
C GLY A 140 16.13 20.87 -3.01
N ASP A 141 17.31 20.55 -3.52
CA ASP A 141 17.51 19.55 -4.58
C ASP A 141 17.11 18.12 -4.14
N CYS A 142 17.11 17.87 -2.83
CA CYS A 142 16.72 16.61 -2.22
C CYS A 142 15.23 16.54 -1.81
N ALA A 143 14.39 17.51 -2.22
CA ALA A 143 12.98 17.54 -1.82
C ALA A 143 12.21 16.24 -2.16
N TRP A 144 12.62 15.53 -3.22
CA TRP A 144 12.01 14.29 -3.69
C TRP A 144 12.02 13.17 -2.64
N GLN A 145 13.04 13.11 -1.78
CA GLN A 145 13.18 12.13 -0.70
C GLN A 145 12.63 12.61 0.65
N HIS A 146 12.06 13.81 0.74
CA HIS A 146 11.53 14.34 2.00
C HIS A 146 10.14 13.78 2.35
N SER A 147 9.53 13.02 1.44
CA SER A 147 8.28 12.30 1.65
C SER A 147 8.50 10.84 1.26
N GLN A 148 8.53 9.94 2.25
CA GLN A 148 8.92 8.54 2.07
C GLN A 148 7.81 7.61 2.54
N LEU A 149 7.49 6.60 1.75
CA LEU A 149 6.59 5.51 2.14
C LEU A 149 7.38 4.28 2.52
N PHE A 150 6.92 3.60 3.56
CA PHE A 150 7.39 2.25 3.93
C PHE A 150 8.91 2.16 4.16
N ARG A 151 9.53 3.23 4.68
CA ARG A 151 10.97 3.28 4.99
C ARG A 151 11.36 2.13 5.92
N GLN A 152 12.27 1.28 5.47
CA GLN A 152 12.65 0.04 6.16
C GLN A 152 14.15 -0.28 5.98
N PRO A 153 14.83 -0.83 7.01
CA PRO A 153 16.19 -1.33 6.86
C PRO A 153 16.28 -2.49 5.87
N LEU A 154 17.37 -2.55 5.09
CA LEU A 154 17.62 -3.62 4.12
C LEU A 154 17.79 -5.01 4.77
N SER A 155 18.14 -5.06 6.06
CA SER A 155 18.24 -6.29 6.84
C SER A 155 16.93 -6.72 7.50
N SER A 156 15.87 -5.93 7.38
CA SER A 156 14.61 -6.20 8.08
C SER A 156 13.98 -7.51 7.60
N LYS A 157 13.58 -8.33 8.57
CA LYS A 157 12.79 -9.54 8.37
C LYS A 157 11.33 -9.36 8.79
N ASP A 158 11.02 -8.20 9.36
CA ASP A 158 9.69 -7.90 9.88
C ASP A 158 8.76 -7.56 8.72
N PHE A 159 7.73 -8.38 8.54
CA PHE A 159 6.67 -8.06 7.60
C PHE A 159 5.89 -6.80 8.05
N PRO A 160 5.40 -6.01 7.09
CA PRO A 160 5.92 -4.68 6.89
C PRO A 160 5.03 -3.56 7.43
N LYS A 161 5.53 -2.34 7.20
CA LYS A 161 4.90 -1.06 7.50
C LYS A 161 3.72 -0.68 6.59
N GLY A 162 3.50 -1.38 5.48
CA GLY A 162 2.34 -1.25 4.60
C GLY A 162 1.47 -2.51 4.67
N ASN A 163 0.27 -2.41 5.21
CA ASN A 163 -0.69 -3.52 5.32
C ASN A 163 -2.13 -3.05 5.10
N PHE A 164 -2.84 -3.70 4.19
CA PHE A 164 -4.26 -3.49 3.92
C PHE A 164 -5.03 -4.71 4.37
N PHE A 165 -5.87 -4.56 5.39
CA PHE A 165 -6.73 -5.60 5.94
C PHE A 165 -8.19 -5.19 5.75
N PHE A 166 -8.98 -6.02 5.09
CA PHE A 166 -10.41 -5.81 4.89
C PHE A 166 -11.19 -7.06 5.31
N THR A 167 -12.38 -6.87 5.88
CA THR A 167 -13.36 -7.94 6.06
C THR A 167 -14.62 -7.64 5.28
N PHE A 168 -15.33 -8.70 4.93
CA PHE A 168 -16.60 -8.66 4.21
C PHE A 168 -17.79 -9.00 5.12
#